data_AF-A0A7C3X6M6-F1
#
_entry.id   AF-A0A7C3X6M6-F1
#
_cell.length_a   1.000
_cell.length_b   1.000
_cell.length_c   1.000
_cell.angle_alpha   90.00
_cell.angle_beta   90.00
_cell.angle_gamma   90.00
#
_symmetry.space_group_name_H-M   'P 1'
#
loop_
_entity.id
_entity.type
_entity.pdbx_description
1 polymer ?
#
loop_
_entity_poly.entity_id
_entity_poly.type
_entity_poly.pdbx_seq_one_letter_code
_entity_poly.pdbx_strand_id
1 'polypeptide(L)'
;MISKSKLALVAIVLALGVTIHAQPFSIAPVQDGHVCNDTQYGPTQAYSSSGIHIRNIAGRRRVGYVMYDLSGVKVAGRLFQNVTLSVMGYDPGAIVVYGIKEELDDAFVGLNFNQLTWATVPAGVPNNPSPAVDSPVQLDMDDLVGPLLNFTAPARGVRASTDPSQELADFLNKDTDGIVVLLLAPAEGANAIIRSIEYAGGELRLEGELGGTALAASGPTPADKATDVPRDVRLSWKPGAYAATHNVYLGTSLYDVNNASVAQPLGVLVSKGQTGTTFDPPKLSYGQTYYWRVDEINGAPDFTVIRGPVWSFEVEPYSYAVKPISATASSSHNADMVPGKTIDGSGLDGQDRHSTGQDQMWLS
;
A
#
# COMPACT_ATOMS: atom_id res chain seq x y z
N MET A 1 -36.78 60.51 -13.67
CA MET A 1 -37.00 59.14 -13.12
C MET A 1 -36.28 58.16 -14.03
N ILE A 2 -35.08 57.73 -13.65
CA ILE A 2 -34.28 56.74 -14.41
C ILE A 2 -34.19 55.50 -13.51
N SER A 3 -34.83 54.43 -13.94
CA SER A 3 -34.84 53.12 -13.28
C SER A 3 -33.48 52.45 -13.46
N LYS A 4 -32.82 52.08 -12.36
CA LYS A 4 -31.62 51.25 -12.36
C LYS A 4 -32.05 49.77 -12.40
N SER A 5 -31.97 49.13 -13.56
CA SER A 5 -32.04 47.68 -13.68
C SER A 5 -30.76 47.06 -13.12
N LYS A 6 -30.89 46.24 -12.09
CA LYS A 6 -29.80 45.42 -11.54
C LYS A 6 -29.49 44.29 -12.55
N LEU A 7 -28.33 44.35 -13.19
CA LEU A 7 -27.76 43.18 -13.87
C LEU A 7 -27.26 42.21 -12.80
N ALA A 8 -27.90 41.04 -12.71
CA ALA A 8 -27.36 39.91 -11.96
C ALA A 8 -26.28 39.24 -12.82
N LEU A 9 -25.03 39.34 -12.37
CA LEU A 9 -23.90 38.65 -12.99
C LEU A 9 -23.97 37.17 -12.54
N VAL A 10 -24.48 36.30 -13.41
CA VAL A 10 -24.39 34.85 -13.22
C VAL A 10 -22.97 34.45 -13.55
N ALA A 11 -22.14 34.25 -12.52
CA ALA A 11 -20.84 33.64 -12.67
C ALA A 11 -21.03 32.15 -13.00
N ILE A 12 -20.95 31.79 -14.28
CA ILE A 12 -20.81 30.40 -14.70
C ILE A 12 -19.38 30.01 -14.35
N VAL A 13 -19.21 29.30 -13.23
CA VAL A 13 -17.97 28.61 -12.92
C VAL A 13 -17.87 27.43 -13.88
N LEU A 14 -17.14 27.63 -14.98
CA LEU A 14 -16.68 26.53 -15.82
C LEU A 14 -15.65 25.75 -15.00
N ALA A 15 -16.07 24.70 -14.31
CA ALA A 15 -15.15 23.69 -13.83
C ALA A 15 -14.56 22.99 -15.06
N LEU A 16 -13.35 23.39 -15.45
CA LEU A 16 -12.51 22.60 -16.35
C LEU A 16 -12.17 21.30 -15.63
N GLY A 17 -13.08 20.33 -15.70
CA GLY A 17 -12.81 18.96 -15.32
C GLY A 17 -11.70 18.44 -16.21
N VAL A 18 -10.50 18.29 -15.64
CA VAL A 18 -9.48 17.44 -16.25
C VAL A 18 -10.04 16.03 -16.19
N THR A 19 -10.57 15.54 -17.31
CA THR A 19 -10.94 14.14 -17.45
C THR A 19 -9.64 13.34 -17.40
N ILE A 20 -9.29 12.84 -16.21
CA ILE A 20 -8.22 11.84 -16.08
C ILE A 20 -8.76 10.59 -16.77
N HIS A 21 -8.40 10.41 -18.04
CA HIS A 21 -8.78 9.20 -18.78
C HIS A 21 -8.15 8.01 -18.07
N ALA A 22 -8.97 6.98 -17.84
CA ALA A 22 -8.50 5.68 -17.37
C ALA A 22 -7.41 5.17 -18.34
N GLN A 23 -6.24 4.85 -17.81
CA GLN A 23 -5.13 4.35 -18.61
C GLN A 23 -5.07 2.84 -18.52
N PRO A 24 -5.17 2.10 -19.64
CA PRO A 24 -5.09 0.66 -19.59
C PRO A 24 -3.69 0.22 -19.15
N PHE A 25 -3.63 -0.89 -18.40
CA PHE A 25 -2.39 -1.58 -18.08
C PHE A 25 -2.52 -3.06 -18.42
N SER A 26 -1.39 -3.70 -18.71
CA SER A 26 -1.27 -5.14 -18.91
C SER A 26 0.14 -5.56 -18.53
N ILE A 27 0.28 -6.26 -17.41
CA ILE A 27 1.57 -6.71 -16.89
C ILE A 27 1.66 -8.23 -16.88
N ALA A 28 2.86 -8.74 -17.15
CA ALA A 28 3.19 -10.14 -16.96
C ALA A 28 3.56 -10.37 -15.48
N PRO A 29 3.42 -11.60 -14.96
CA PRO A 29 3.93 -11.92 -13.65
C PRO A 29 5.46 -11.88 -13.65
N VAL A 30 6.05 -11.67 -12.47
CA VAL A 30 7.50 -11.75 -12.26
C VAL A 30 7.92 -13.21 -12.10
N GLN A 31 7.09 -14.01 -11.42
CA GLN A 31 7.25 -15.45 -11.26
C GLN A 31 5.91 -16.15 -11.23
N ASP A 32 5.91 -17.41 -11.67
CA ASP A 32 4.80 -18.32 -11.46
C ASP A 32 5.30 -19.75 -11.17
N GLY A 33 4.41 -20.56 -10.61
CA GLY A 33 4.71 -21.95 -10.29
C GLY A 33 3.52 -22.62 -9.63
N HIS A 34 3.71 -23.85 -9.17
CA HIS A 34 2.69 -24.58 -8.44
C HIS A 34 3.31 -25.57 -7.47
N VAL A 35 2.59 -25.86 -6.40
CA VAL A 35 2.98 -26.87 -5.42
C VAL A 35 2.10 -28.11 -5.56
N CYS A 36 2.65 -29.26 -5.18
CA CYS A 36 2.00 -30.55 -5.31
C CYS A 36 1.89 -31.23 -3.94
N ASN A 37 0.77 -31.92 -3.69
CA ASN A 37 0.65 -32.89 -2.61
C ASN A 37 -0.06 -34.15 -3.15
N ASP A 38 0.47 -34.67 -4.24
CA ASP A 38 -0.12 -35.78 -4.98
C ASP A 38 0.69 -37.08 -4.80
N THR A 39 0.17 -38.22 -5.28
CA THR A 39 0.82 -39.53 -5.11
C THR A 39 2.17 -39.65 -5.80
N GLN A 40 2.50 -38.74 -6.73
CA GLN A 40 3.74 -38.79 -7.50
C GLN A 40 4.84 -37.96 -6.86
N TYR A 41 4.51 -36.75 -6.40
CA TYR A 41 5.50 -35.80 -5.88
C TYR A 41 5.43 -35.64 -4.35
N GLY A 42 4.27 -35.90 -3.73
CA GLY A 42 4.05 -35.65 -2.30
C GLY A 42 4.29 -34.18 -1.92
N PRO A 43 4.26 -33.83 -0.62
CA PRO A 43 4.32 -32.44 -0.20
C PRO A 43 5.73 -31.84 -0.22
N THR A 44 6.78 -32.67 -0.28
CA THR A 44 8.19 -32.25 -0.13
C THR A 44 8.97 -32.18 -1.43
N GLN A 45 8.36 -32.50 -2.59
CA GLN A 45 9.03 -32.42 -3.87
C GLN A 45 8.47 -31.28 -4.70
N ALA A 46 9.37 -30.50 -5.28
CA ALA A 46 9.02 -29.47 -6.26
C ALA A 46 8.77 -30.12 -7.62
N TYR A 47 7.91 -29.50 -8.42
CA TYR A 47 7.66 -29.89 -9.79
C TYR A 47 7.32 -28.65 -10.61
N SER A 48 8.06 -28.45 -11.70
CA SER A 48 7.83 -27.36 -12.66
C SER A 48 7.50 -27.90 -14.04
N SER A 49 6.81 -27.08 -14.81
CA SER A 49 6.48 -27.33 -16.22
C SER A 49 6.13 -26.01 -16.91
N SER A 50 6.02 -26.03 -18.24
CA SER A 50 5.53 -24.90 -19.05
C SER A 50 4.01 -24.64 -18.88
N GLY A 51 3.49 -24.86 -17.68
CA GLY A 51 2.09 -24.72 -17.31
C GLY A 51 1.93 -24.78 -15.78
N ILE A 52 0.97 -24.02 -15.28
CA ILE A 52 0.56 -24.00 -13.88
C ILE A 52 -0.56 -25.02 -13.72
N HIS A 53 -0.30 -26.07 -12.94
CA HIS A 53 -1.27 -27.14 -12.74
C HIS A 53 -2.10 -26.86 -11.48
N ILE A 54 -3.43 -26.82 -11.64
CA ILE A 54 -4.38 -26.43 -10.59
C ILE A 54 -5.43 -27.53 -10.51
N ARG A 55 -5.31 -28.44 -9.53
CA ARG A 55 -6.01 -29.73 -9.56
C ARG A 55 -6.46 -30.21 -8.19
N ASN A 56 -7.69 -30.71 -8.11
CA ASN A 56 -8.25 -31.35 -6.92
C ASN A 56 -8.98 -32.64 -7.28
N ILE A 57 -8.25 -33.59 -7.86
CA ILE A 57 -8.73 -34.93 -8.18
C ILE A 57 -7.82 -35.98 -7.54
N ALA A 58 -8.32 -37.21 -7.34
CA ALA A 58 -7.52 -38.29 -6.76
C ALA A 58 -6.22 -38.52 -7.57
N GLY A 59 -5.10 -38.62 -6.87
CA GLY A 59 -3.76 -38.74 -7.45
C GLY A 59 -3.18 -37.43 -8.01
N ARG A 60 -3.90 -36.30 -7.99
CA ARG A 60 -3.45 -34.99 -8.51
C ARG A 60 -4.03 -33.83 -7.67
N ARG A 61 -3.25 -33.37 -6.69
CA ARG A 61 -3.57 -32.28 -5.76
C ARG A 61 -2.54 -31.16 -5.89
N ARG A 62 -2.94 -30.03 -6.47
CA ARG A 62 -2.03 -28.93 -6.85
C ARG A 62 -2.71 -27.58 -6.79
N VAL A 63 -1.98 -26.57 -6.33
CA VAL A 63 -2.39 -25.16 -6.36
C VAL A 63 -1.29 -24.33 -7.02
N GLY A 64 -1.70 -23.31 -7.77
CA GLY A 64 -0.80 -22.41 -8.47
C GLY A 64 -0.49 -21.15 -7.66
N TYR A 65 0.68 -20.56 -7.89
CA TYR A 65 1.09 -19.28 -7.34
C TYR A 65 1.61 -18.41 -8.47
N VAL A 66 1.26 -17.12 -8.43
CA VAL A 66 1.69 -16.13 -9.41
C VAL A 66 1.98 -14.82 -8.69
N MET A 67 3.16 -14.25 -8.92
CA MET A 67 3.60 -13.01 -8.30
C MET A 67 3.66 -11.89 -9.33
N TYR A 68 3.14 -10.72 -8.98
CA TYR A 68 3.21 -9.51 -9.81
C TYR A 68 3.96 -8.40 -9.07
N ASP A 69 4.68 -7.61 -9.85
CA ASP A 69 5.26 -6.34 -9.41
C ASP A 69 4.41 -5.21 -9.99
N LEU A 70 3.71 -4.52 -9.11
CA LEU A 70 2.84 -3.39 -9.39
C LEU A 70 3.60 -2.05 -9.39
N SER A 71 4.86 -1.99 -8.96
CA SER A 71 5.59 -0.72 -8.81
C SER A 71 5.67 0.11 -10.09
N GLY A 72 5.72 -0.56 -11.25
CA GLY A 72 5.73 0.08 -12.57
C GLY A 72 4.38 0.61 -13.05
N VAL A 73 3.28 0.22 -12.41
CA VAL A 73 1.90 0.56 -12.81
C VAL A 73 1.11 1.29 -11.73
N LYS A 74 1.44 1.08 -10.46
CA LYS A 74 0.77 1.71 -9.33
C LYS A 74 1.17 3.18 -9.25
N VAL A 75 0.22 4.07 -9.51
CA VAL A 75 0.43 5.52 -9.50
C VAL A 75 -0.36 6.14 -8.36
N ALA A 76 0.31 6.95 -7.53
CA ALA A 76 -0.33 7.64 -6.41
C ALA A 76 -1.59 8.41 -6.85
N GLY A 77 -2.71 8.13 -6.19
CA GLY A 77 -4.00 8.77 -6.48
C GLY A 77 -4.78 8.19 -7.67
N ARG A 78 -4.30 7.10 -8.28
CA ARG A 78 -5.07 6.29 -9.23
C ARG A 78 -5.40 4.93 -8.63
N LEU A 79 -6.56 4.41 -9.00
CA LEU A 79 -7.02 3.11 -8.55
C LEU A 79 -6.99 2.13 -9.71
N PHE A 80 -6.73 0.87 -9.39
CA PHE A 80 -7.01 -0.26 -10.27
C PHE A 80 -8.53 -0.40 -10.39
N GLN A 81 -9.02 -0.52 -11.62
CA GLN A 81 -10.41 -0.76 -11.98
C GLN A 81 -10.48 -1.71 -13.18
N ASN A 82 -11.64 -2.29 -13.41
CA ASN A 82 -11.89 -3.22 -14.52
C ASN A 82 -10.83 -4.33 -14.61
N VAL A 83 -10.37 -4.82 -13.46
CA VAL A 83 -9.22 -5.73 -13.38
C VAL A 83 -9.64 -7.12 -13.83
N THR A 84 -8.88 -7.70 -14.75
CA THR A 84 -9.10 -9.03 -15.34
C THR A 84 -7.80 -9.83 -15.34
N LEU A 85 -7.92 -11.15 -15.49
CA LEU A 85 -6.79 -12.01 -15.82
C LEU A 85 -6.89 -12.47 -17.27
N SER A 86 -5.86 -12.21 -18.07
CA SER A 86 -5.72 -12.79 -19.41
C SER A 86 -4.96 -14.10 -19.33
N VAL A 87 -5.67 -15.19 -19.63
CA VAL A 87 -5.22 -16.56 -19.38
C VAL A 87 -5.03 -17.27 -20.70
N MET A 88 -3.90 -17.97 -20.88
CA MET A 88 -3.71 -18.91 -21.98
C MET A 88 -4.02 -20.34 -21.50
N GLY A 89 -5.06 -20.95 -22.06
CA GLY A 89 -5.56 -22.26 -21.65
C GLY A 89 -4.71 -23.43 -22.13
N TYR A 90 -4.70 -24.51 -21.35
CA TYR A 90 -4.18 -25.82 -21.78
C TYR A 90 -5.19 -26.94 -21.51
N ASP A 91 -5.60 -27.12 -20.26
CA ASP A 91 -6.68 -28.04 -19.89
C ASP A 91 -7.77 -27.23 -19.15
N PRO A 92 -9.03 -27.28 -19.61
CA PRO A 92 -10.09 -26.48 -19.03
C PRO A 92 -10.51 -27.02 -17.66
N GLY A 93 -10.89 -26.12 -16.75
CA GLY A 93 -11.38 -26.45 -15.42
C GLY A 93 -11.61 -25.20 -14.58
N ALA A 94 -12.49 -25.29 -13.57
CA ALA A 94 -12.82 -24.17 -12.72
C ALA A 94 -11.67 -23.83 -11.75
N ILE A 95 -11.31 -22.55 -11.69
CA ILE A 95 -10.26 -21.97 -10.86
C ILE A 95 -10.87 -20.86 -10.00
N VAL A 96 -10.48 -20.85 -8.73
CA VAL A 96 -10.76 -19.79 -7.77
C VAL A 96 -9.44 -19.09 -7.44
N VAL A 97 -9.41 -17.77 -7.53
CA VAL A 97 -8.24 -16.95 -7.25
C VAL A 97 -8.40 -16.31 -5.87
N TYR A 98 -7.34 -16.41 -5.07
CA TYR A 98 -7.19 -15.74 -3.78
C TYR A 98 -5.93 -14.88 -3.83
N GLY A 99 -5.89 -13.83 -3.02
CA GLY A 99 -4.67 -13.08 -2.74
C GLY A 99 -4.00 -13.63 -1.48
N ILE A 100 -2.67 -13.67 -1.45
CA ILE A 100 -1.92 -13.77 -0.19
C ILE A 100 -2.10 -12.45 0.56
N LYS A 101 -2.25 -12.50 1.89
CA LYS A 101 -2.31 -11.28 2.71
C LYS A 101 -1.02 -10.46 2.58
N GLU A 102 -1.18 -9.14 2.61
CA GLU A 102 -0.10 -8.16 2.54
C GLU A 102 1.02 -8.44 3.55
N GLU A 103 0.69 -8.85 4.77
CA GLU A 103 1.72 -9.11 5.77
C GLU A 103 2.54 -10.41 5.51
N LEU A 104 2.22 -11.18 4.47
CA LEU A 104 2.80 -12.49 4.15
C LEU A 104 3.41 -12.60 2.74
N ASP A 105 3.08 -11.71 1.80
CA ASP A 105 3.53 -11.81 0.41
C ASP A 105 5.03 -11.48 0.23
N ASP A 106 5.58 -10.60 1.07
CA ASP A 106 7.00 -10.31 1.18
C ASP A 106 7.85 -11.58 1.36
N ALA A 107 7.31 -12.61 2.02
CA ALA A 107 8.00 -13.89 2.22
C ALA A 107 8.22 -14.68 0.92
N PHE A 108 7.53 -14.32 -0.17
CA PHE A 108 7.72 -14.91 -1.50
C PHE A 108 8.82 -14.22 -2.31
N VAL A 109 9.22 -13.00 -1.95
CA VAL A 109 10.24 -12.24 -2.66
C VAL A 109 11.57 -12.96 -2.61
N GLY A 110 12.21 -13.12 -3.78
CA GLY A 110 13.50 -13.81 -3.90
C GLY A 110 13.42 -15.35 -3.87
N LEU A 111 12.24 -15.93 -3.69
CA LEU A 111 12.04 -17.37 -3.89
C LEU A 111 12.06 -17.71 -5.37
N ASN A 112 12.26 -18.99 -5.69
CA ASN A 112 12.08 -19.52 -7.04
C ASN A 112 10.84 -20.41 -7.04
N PHE A 113 9.77 -19.96 -7.71
CA PHE A 113 8.47 -20.65 -7.66
C PHE A 113 8.51 -22.05 -8.26
N ASN A 114 9.47 -22.35 -9.14
CA ASN A 114 9.70 -23.69 -9.69
C ASN A 114 10.33 -24.67 -8.67
N GLN A 115 10.85 -24.18 -7.55
CA GLN A 115 11.46 -24.97 -6.48
C GLN A 115 10.60 -25.02 -5.22
N LEU A 116 9.43 -24.37 -5.22
CA LEU A 116 8.50 -24.42 -4.10
C LEU A 116 7.91 -25.84 -3.96
N THR A 117 7.76 -26.25 -2.71
CA THR A 117 7.09 -27.49 -2.33
C THR A 117 5.90 -27.15 -1.45
N TRP A 118 4.93 -28.05 -1.32
CA TRP A 118 3.79 -27.82 -0.44
C TRP A 118 4.23 -27.61 1.01
N ALA A 119 5.26 -28.32 1.45
CA ALA A 119 5.79 -28.24 2.80
C ALA A 119 6.62 -26.97 3.08
N THR A 120 7.04 -26.24 2.05
CA THR A 120 7.96 -25.10 2.18
C THR A 120 7.42 -23.79 1.61
N VAL A 121 6.25 -23.79 0.97
CA VAL A 121 5.64 -22.55 0.49
C VAL A 121 5.28 -21.66 1.68
N PRO A 122 5.55 -20.35 1.65
CA PRO A 122 5.38 -19.50 2.83
C PRO A 122 3.95 -19.44 3.37
N ALA A 123 2.95 -19.41 2.49
CA ALA A 123 1.56 -19.15 2.86
C ALA A 123 0.53 -19.73 1.87
N GLY A 124 -0.72 -19.81 2.32
CA GLY A 124 -1.92 -20.09 1.51
C GLY A 124 -2.36 -21.55 1.48
N VAL A 125 -1.52 -22.48 1.97
CA VAL A 125 -1.86 -23.88 2.19
C VAL A 125 -1.33 -24.35 3.53
N PRO A 126 -2.01 -25.30 4.20
CA PRO A 126 -1.47 -25.90 5.41
C PRO A 126 -0.16 -26.63 5.07
N ASN A 127 0.94 -26.18 5.68
CA ASN A 127 2.29 -26.69 5.42
C ASN A 127 2.98 -27.22 6.71
N ASN A 128 2.47 -26.85 7.90
CA ASN A 128 3.05 -27.23 9.20
C ASN A 128 1.99 -27.68 10.24
N PRO A 129 1.70 -28.99 10.36
CA PRO A 129 2.20 -30.06 9.50
C PRO A 129 1.52 -30.04 8.13
N SER A 130 2.24 -30.51 7.10
CA SER A 130 1.65 -30.73 5.79
C SER A 130 0.55 -31.80 5.86
N PRO A 131 -0.55 -31.67 5.09
CA PRO A 131 -1.57 -32.71 4.97
C PRO A 131 -0.99 -34.04 4.47
N ALA A 132 -1.67 -35.14 4.76
CA ALA A 132 -1.30 -36.44 4.23
C ALA A 132 -1.29 -36.43 2.69
N VAL A 133 -0.40 -37.22 2.09
CA VAL A 133 -0.27 -37.34 0.63
C VAL A 133 -1.63 -37.64 0.00
N ASP A 134 -1.94 -36.95 -1.10
CA ASP A 134 -3.18 -37.08 -1.89
C ASP A 134 -4.48 -36.66 -1.19
N SER A 135 -4.37 -36.03 -0.01
CA SER A 135 -5.52 -35.38 0.63
C SER A 135 -6.13 -34.33 -0.31
N PRO A 136 -7.47 -34.15 -0.30
CA PRO A 136 -8.11 -33.06 -1.02
C PRO A 136 -7.43 -31.72 -0.76
N VAL A 137 -7.36 -30.87 -1.78
CA VAL A 137 -6.75 -29.55 -1.65
C VAL A 137 -7.48 -28.77 -0.55
N GLN A 138 -6.71 -28.38 0.47
CA GLN A 138 -7.11 -27.51 1.55
C GLN A 138 -6.29 -26.23 1.44
N LEU A 139 -6.93 -25.09 1.70
CA LEU A 139 -6.27 -23.79 1.75
C LEU A 139 -6.21 -23.34 3.21
N ASP A 140 -5.17 -22.58 3.53
CA ASP A 140 -5.10 -21.89 4.81
C ASP A 140 -5.77 -20.52 4.65
N MET A 141 -7.01 -20.39 5.14
CA MET A 141 -7.77 -19.15 4.98
C MET A 141 -7.26 -18.03 5.89
N ASP A 142 -6.46 -18.35 6.90
CA ASP A 142 -5.82 -17.33 7.74
C ASP A 142 -4.69 -16.61 6.99
N ASP A 143 -4.22 -17.16 5.87
CA ASP A 143 -3.19 -16.57 5.02
C ASP A 143 -3.75 -15.79 3.82
N LEU A 144 -5.06 -15.88 3.57
CA LEU A 144 -5.67 -15.49 2.30
C LEU A 144 -6.67 -14.34 2.42
N VAL A 145 -6.80 -13.60 1.31
CA VAL A 145 -7.89 -12.66 1.03
C VAL A 145 -8.66 -13.18 -0.18
N GLY A 146 -9.96 -13.37 -0.05
CA GLY A 146 -10.81 -13.78 -1.18
C GLY A 146 -12.00 -14.64 -0.79
N PRO A 147 -12.68 -15.25 -1.77
CA PRO A 147 -12.28 -15.34 -3.18
C PRO A 147 -12.27 -13.98 -3.90
N LEU A 148 -11.25 -13.74 -4.74
CA LEU A 148 -11.10 -12.51 -5.52
C LEU A 148 -11.71 -12.63 -6.92
N LEU A 149 -11.62 -13.81 -7.53
CA LEU A 149 -12.09 -14.05 -8.90
C LEU A 149 -12.35 -15.54 -9.10
N ASN A 150 -13.38 -15.86 -9.87
CA ASN A 150 -13.69 -17.23 -10.27
C ASN A 150 -13.78 -17.28 -11.79
N PHE A 151 -13.11 -18.24 -12.42
CA PHE A 151 -13.20 -18.43 -13.87
C PHE A 151 -12.98 -19.88 -14.27
N THR A 152 -13.31 -20.21 -15.51
CA THR A 152 -12.96 -21.51 -16.10
C THR A 152 -11.76 -21.34 -17.00
N ALA A 153 -10.69 -22.12 -16.77
CA ALA A 153 -9.52 -22.12 -17.63
C ALA A 153 -9.93 -22.34 -19.10
N PRO A 154 -9.42 -21.53 -20.05
CA PRO A 154 -9.79 -21.68 -21.45
C PRO A 154 -9.36 -23.02 -22.03
N ALA A 155 -9.93 -23.36 -23.20
CA ALA A 155 -9.49 -24.52 -23.95
C ALA A 155 -8.02 -24.40 -24.40
N ARG A 156 -7.41 -25.53 -24.75
CA ARG A 156 -6.00 -25.60 -25.14
C ARG A 156 -5.66 -24.63 -26.28
N GLY A 157 -4.66 -23.78 -26.05
CA GLY A 157 -4.16 -22.83 -27.05
C GLY A 157 -5.06 -21.62 -27.27
N VAL A 158 -6.09 -21.45 -26.45
CA VAL A 158 -6.98 -20.28 -26.48
C VAL A 158 -6.54 -19.30 -25.39
N ARG A 159 -6.36 -18.03 -25.76
CA ARG A 159 -6.24 -16.93 -24.81
C ARG A 159 -7.62 -16.29 -24.61
N ALA A 160 -8.02 -16.13 -23.36
CA ALA A 160 -9.22 -15.39 -22.99
C ALA A 160 -8.99 -14.60 -21.71
N SER A 161 -9.61 -13.43 -21.62
CA SER A 161 -9.66 -12.66 -20.38
C SER A 161 -10.89 -13.04 -19.59
N THR A 162 -10.77 -13.02 -18.26
CA THR A 162 -11.91 -13.16 -17.36
C THR A 162 -12.84 -11.95 -17.45
N ASP A 163 -14.04 -12.08 -16.89
CA ASP A 163 -14.83 -10.90 -16.56
C ASP A 163 -14.08 -10.02 -15.53
N PRO A 164 -14.30 -8.70 -15.53
CA PRO A 164 -13.72 -7.82 -14.52
C PRO A 164 -14.12 -8.19 -13.10
N SER A 165 -13.18 -8.10 -12.16
CA SER A 165 -13.41 -8.32 -10.74
C SER A 165 -13.13 -7.07 -9.91
N GLN A 166 -14.12 -6.66 -9.12
CA GLN A 166 -13.97 -5.56 -8.17
C GLN A 166 -13.17 -6.00 -6.95
N GLU A 167 -13.35 -7.23 -6.47
CA GLU A 167 -12.64 -7.77 -5.32
C GLU A 167 -11.14 -7.87 -5.60
N LEU A 168 -10.76 -8.29 -6.82
CA LEU A 168 -9.37 -8.28 -7.28
C LEU A 168 -8.84 -6.86 -7.36
N ALA A 169 -9.61 -5.91 -7.90
CA ALA A 169 -9.22 -4.51 -7.94
C ALA A 169 -8.98 -3.92 -6.53
N ASP A 170 -9.90 -4.18 -5.59
CA ASP A 170 -9.79 -3.76 -4.20
C ASP A 170 -8.58 -4.36 -3.49
N PHE A 171 -8.25 -5.61 -3.79
CA PHE A 171 -7.04 -6.27 -3.30
C PHE A 171 -5.78 -5.54 -3.79
N LEU A 172 -5.64 -5.28 -5.09
CA LEU A 172 -4.50 -4.54 -5.66
C LEU A 172 -4.41 -3.09 -5.16
N ASN A 173 -5.55 -2.47 -4.88
CA ASN A 173 -5.61 -1.10 -4.36
C ASN A 173 -5.16 -1.02 -2.88
N LYS A 174 -5.30 -2.10 -2.12
CA LYS A 174 -4.88 -2.18 -0.71
C LYS A 174 -3.41 -2.48 -0.51
N ASP A 175 -2.75 -3.02 -1.53
CA ASP A 175 -1.31 -3.29 -1.53
C ASP A 175 -0.52 -2.05 -1.09
N THR A 176 0.59 -2.23 -0.39
CA THR A 176 1.37 -1.13 0.19
C THR A 176 2.81 -1.06 -0.29
N ASP A 177 3.37 -2.19 -0.70
CA ASP A 177 4.76 -2.32 -1.14
C ASP A 177 4.92 -2.49 -2.66
N GLY A 178 3.82 -2.73 -3.38
CA GLY A 178 3.80 -2.94 -4.82
C GLY A 178 4.05 -4.38 -5.25
N ILE A 179 4.08 -5.36 -4.33
CA ILE A 179 4.21 -6.78 -4.65
C ILE A 179 2.92 -7.49 -4.25
N VAL A 180 2.34 -8.23 -5.19
CA VAL A 180 1.18 -9.08 -4.87
C VAL A 180 1.41 -10.51 -5.31
N VAL A 181 0.96 -11.45 -4.47
CA VAL A 181 0.96 -12.87 -4.80
C VAL A 181 -0.48 -13.36 -4.86
N LEU A 182 -0.85 -13.97 -5.99
CA LEU A 182 -2.13 -14.64 -6.19
C LEU A 182 -1.96 -16.15 -6.05
N LEU A 183 -2.85 -16.77 -5.30
CA LEU A 183 -3.02 -18.22 -5.21
C LEU A 183 -4.17 -18.65 -6.11
N LEU A 184 -3.90 -19.59 -7.02
CA LEU A 184 -4.89 -20.20 -7.91
C LEU A 184 -5.24 -21.58 -7.37
N ALA A 185 -6.43 -21.70 -6.82
CA ALA A 185 -6.95 -22.94 -6.28
C ALA A 185 -7.94 -23.61 -7.26
N PRO A 186 -7.93 -24.94 -7.36
CA PRO A 186 -8.97 -25.67 -8.07
C PRO A 186 -10.29 -25.57 -7.30
N ALA A 187 -11.41 -25.41 -8.01
CA ALA A 187 -12.70 -25.73 -7.41
C ALA A 187 -12.76 -27.21 -7.01
N GLU A 188 -13.70 -27.60 -6.15
CA GLU A 188 -13.85 -29.00 -5.74
C GLU A 188 -14.03 -29.92 -6.97
N GLY A 189 -13.20 -30.96 -7.06
CA GLY A 189 -13.20 -31.90 -8.19
C GLY A 189 -12.64 -31.34 -9.51
N ALA A 190 -12.16 -30.09 -9.55
CA ALA A 190 -11.65 -29.48 -10.78
C ALA A 190 -10.24 -29.97 -11.14
N ASN A 191 -9.95 -29.95 -12.44
CA ASN A 191 -8.64 -30.20 -13.01
C ASN A 191 -8.39 -29.18 -14.12
N ALA A 192 -7.50 -28.24 -13.89
CA ALA A 192 -7.14 -27.20 -14.84
C ALA A 192 -5.63 -27.13 -15.04
N ILE A 193 -5.25 -26.73 -16.25
CA ILE A 193 -3.88 -26.28 -16.55
C ILE A 193 -3.99 -25.00 -17.37
N ILE A 194 -3.28 -23.98 -16.92
CA ILE A 194 -3.02 -22.75 -17.69
C ILE A 194 -1.54 -22.70 -18.06
N ARG A 195 -1.19 -21.94 -19.09
CA ARG A 195 0.22 -21.74 -19.44
C ARG A 195 0.91 -20.84 -18.41
N SER A 196 2.20 -21.10 -18.22
CA SER A 196 3.07 -20.30 -17.37
C SER A 196 3.89 -19.32 -18.21
N ILE A 197 4.63 -18.44 -17.53
CA ILE A 197 5.57 -17.49 -18.11
C ILE A 197 6.69 -18.15 -18.91
N GLU A 198 7.03 -19.41 -18.62
CA GLU A 198 8.02 -20.17 -19.39
C GLU A 198 7.56 -20.46 -20.82
N TYR A 199 6.26 -20.42 -21.08
CA TYR A 199 5.71 -20.54 -22.41
C TYR A 199 5.56 -19.14 -23.02
N ALA A 200 6.20 -18.88 -24.17
CA ALA A 200 6.12 -17.58 -24.84
C ALA A 200 4.65 -17.18 -25.15
N GLY A 201 4.21 -16.03 -24.62
CA GLY A 201 2.82 -15.59 -24.74
C GLY A 201 1.83 -16.42 -23.91
N GLY A 202 2.35 -17.25 -23.01
CA GLY A 202 1.62 -18.09 -22.06
C GLY A 202 1.40 -17.43 -20.71
N GLU A 203 2.04 -16.29 -20.45
CA GLU A 203 1.95 -15.58 -19.17
C GLU A 203 0.49 -15.36 -18.74
N LEU A 204 0.21 -15.56 -17.45
CA LEU A 204 -1.04 -15.11 -16.84
C LEU A 204 -0.96 -13.59 -16.67
N ARG A 205 -1.51 -12.82 -17.61
CA ARG A 205 -1.37 -11.36 -17.56
C ARG A 205 -2.42 -10.74 -16.65
N LEU A 206 -2.01 -9.81 -15.81
CA LEU A 206 -2.91 -8.97 -15.03
C LEU A 206 -3.19 -7.71 -15.86
N GLU A 207 -4.46 -7.50 -16.17
CA GLU A 207 -4.90 -6.43 -17.06
C GLU A 207 -6.01 -5.62 -16.39
N GLY A 208 -6.16 -4.38 -16.83
CA GLY A 208 -7.25 -3.54 -16.36
C GLY A 208 -6.98 -2.09 -16.70
N GLU A 209 -7.55 -1.20 -15.90
CA GLU A 209 -7.42 0.23 -16.07
C GLU A 209 -6.93 0.88 -14.78
N LEU A 210 -5.94 1.75 -14.93
CA LEU A 210 -5.54 2.72 -13.93
C LEU A 210 -6.33 3.99 -14.19
N GLY A 211 -7.48 4.04 -13.55
CA GLY A 211 -8.49 5.04 -13.80
C GLY A 211 -9.39 5.19 -12.59
N GLY A 212 -10.18 6.25 -12.62
CA GLY A 212 -11.06 6.59 -11.52
C GLY A 212 -10.65 7.83 -10.77
N THR A 213 -11.67 8.55 -10.37
CA THR A 213 -11.61 9.60 -9.39
C THR A 213 -11.41 8.98 -8.01
N ALA A 214 -10.34 9.34 -7.29
CA ALA A 214 -10.16 8.92 -5.90
C ALA A 214 -11.43 9.24 -5.09
N LEU A 215 -12.08 8.21 -4.53
CA LEU A 215 -13.27 8.39 -3.69
C LEU A 215 -12.89 8.77 -2.25
N ALA A 216 -11.70 8.36 -1.84
CA ALA A 216 -11.07 8.71 -0.58
C ALA A 216 -10.19 9.96 -0.72
N ALA A 217 -9.89 10.59 0.41
CA ALA A 217 -8.93 11.67 0.50
C ALA A 217 -7.54 11.22 -0.02
N SER A 218 -6.85 12.11 -0.73
CA SER A 218 -5.54 11.81 -1.32
C SER A 218 -4.60 13.02 -1.31
N GLY A 219 -3.33 12.84 -1.69
CA GLY A 219 -2.35 13.93 -1.79
C GLY A 219 -2.20 14.75 -0.50
N PRO A 220 -1.85 14.10 0.63
CA PRO A 220 -1.71 14.77 1.91
C PRO A 220 -0.54 15.78 1.90
N THR A 221 -0.71 16.86 2.66
CA THR A 221 0.34 17.78 3.07
C THR A 221 0.21 17.97 4.58
N PRO A 222 1.24 17.64 5.39
CA PRO A 222 2.53 17.04 5.02
C PRO A 222 2.40 15.77 4.20
N ALA A 223 3.41 15.49 3.36
CA ALA A 223 3.46 14.22 2.63
C ALA A 223 3.50 13.06 3.63
N ASP A 224 2.98 11.89 3.24
CA ASP A 224 3.04 10.72 4.12
C ASP A 224 4.48 10.37 4.49
N LYS A 225 4.70 10.07 5.77
CA LYS A 225 5.99 9.81 6.41
C LYS A 225 6.99 10.98 6.34
N ALA A 226 6.51 12.20 6.11
CA ALA A 226 7.37 13.38 6.15
C ALA A 226 7.99 13.56 7.55
N THR A 227 9.27 13.91 7.59
CA THR A 227 9.99 14.26 8.82
C THR A 227 10.24 15.75 8.87
N ASP A 228 10.64 16.26 10.04
CA ASP A 228 11.03 17.66 10.22
C ASP A 228 9.92 18.66 9.89
N VAL A 229 8.69 18.29 10.24
CA VAL A 229 7.51 19.11 9.95
C VAL A 229 7.33 20.18 11.02
N PRO A 230 7.10 21.46 10.64
CA PRO A 230 6.85 22.53 11.61
C PRO A 230 5.71 22.18 12.56
N ARG A 231 5.86 22.48 13.85
CA ARG A 231 4.85 22.13 14.86
C ARG A 231 3.50 22.84 14.72
N ASP A 232 3.43 23.88 13.89
CA ASP A 232 2.27 24.68 13.53
C ASP A 232 1.77 24.37 12.10
N VAL A 233 2.15 23.21 11.57
CA VAL A 233 1.77 22.79 10.23
C VAL A 233 0.25 22.74 10.04
N ARG A 234 -0.21 23.25 8.90
CA ARG A 234 -1.56 23.06 8.40
C ARG A 234 -1.65 21.76 7.62
N LEU A 235 -2.58 20.89 8.01
CA LEU A 235 -2.90 19.69 7.24
C LEU A 235 -3.76 20.08 6.04
N SER A 236 -3.48 19.51 4.87
CA SER A 236 -4.35 19.63 3.69
C SER A 236 -4.34 18.36 2.85
N TRP A 237 -5.42 18.12 2.12
CA TRP A 237 -5.58 16.97 1.24
C TRP A 237 -6.36 17.37 0.00
N LYS A 238 -6.35 16.49 -0.99
CA LYS A 238 -7.27 16.52 -2.12
C LYS A 238 -8.52 15.73 -1.75
N PRO A 239 -9.71 16.33 -1.90
CA PRO A 239 -10.95 15.66 -1.53
C PRO A 239 -11.25 14.49 -2.46
N GLY A 240 -11.97 13.52 -1.93
CA GLY A 240 -12.62 12.50 -2.74
C GLY A 240 -13.58 13.11 -3.76
N ALA A 241 -13.76 12.48 -4.91
CA ALA A 241 -14.45 13.09 -6.05
C ALA A 241 -15.93 13.40 -5.85
N TYR A 242 -16.59 12.66 -4.96
CA TYR A 242 -17.99 12.90 -4.59
C TYR A 242 -18.13 13.50 -3.19
N ALA A 243 -17.01 13.82 -2.54
CA ALA A 243 -17.00 14.32 -1.18
C ALA A 243 -17.69 15.69 -1.08
N ALA A 244 -18.74 15.75 -0.26
CA ALA A 244 -19.39 16.98 0.14
C ALA A 244 -18.84 17.51 1.48
N THR A 245 -18.45 16.60 2.39
CA THR A 245 -17.85 16.95 3.67
C THR A 245 -16.79 15.94 4.09
N HIS A 246 -15.99 16.30 5.10
CA HIS A 246 -14.82 15.56 5.56
C HIS A 246 -14.86 15.34 7.08
N ASN A 247 -14.52 14.15 7.54
CA ASN A 247 -14.20 13.89 8.95
C ASN A 247 -12.68 13.68 9.08
N VAL A 248 -12.02 14.49 9.91
CA VAL A 248 -10.57 14.40 10.12
C VAL A 248 -10.29 13.73 11.45
N TYR A 249 -9.39 12.76 11.41
CA TYR A 249 -8.88 12.05 12.57
C TYR A 249 -7.38 12.34 12.69
N LEU A 250 -6.90 12.64 13.89
CA LEU A 250 -5.51 12.93 14.19
C LEU A 250 -5.18 12.41 15.60
N GLY A 251 -4.08 11.68 15.73
CA GLY A 251 -3.63 11.13 17.01
C GLY A 251 -2.18 10.64 16.96
N THR A 252 -1.68 10.14 18.09
CA THR A 252 -0.32 9.58 18.21
C THR A 252 -0.30 8.04 18.10
N SER A 253 -1.46 7.41 17.95
CA SER A 253 -1.65 5.97 17.85
C SER A 253 -2.19 5.61 16.47
N LEU A 254 -1.41 4.86 15.68
CA LEU A 254 -1.82 4.33 14.38
C LEU A 254 -3.11 3.52 14.51
N TYR A 255 -3.19 2.68 15.55
CA TYR A 255 -4.35 1.82 15.80
C TYR A 255 -5.62 2.64 16.01
N ASP A 256 -5.58 3.68 16.85
CA ASP A 256 -6.77 4.48 17.15
C ASP A 256 -7.23 5.26 15.92
N VAL A 257 -6.29 5.88 15.19
CA VAL A 257 -6.59 6.61 13.95
C VAL A 257 -7.15 5.68 12.88
N ASN A 258 -6.63 4.46 12.75
CA ASN A 258 -7.12 3.49 11.77
C ASN A 258 -8.51 2.92 12.13
N ASN A 259 -8.80 2.70 13.41
CA ASN A 259 -10.05 2.06 13.83
C ASN A 259 -11.18 3.03 14.19
N ALA A 260 -10.89 4.32 14.40
CA ALA A 260 -11.90 5.30 14.77
C ALA A 260 -13.02 5.43 13.72
N SER A 261 -14.19 5.84 14.18
CA SER A 261 -15.35 6.21 13.37
C SER A 261 -16.13 7.34 14.06
N VAL A 262 -17.13 7.91 13.39
CA VAL A 262 -18.02 8.90 14.03
C VAL A 262 -18.77 8.33 15.24
N ALA A 263 -19.13 7.05 15.21
CA ALA A 263 -19.83 6.37 16.30
C ALA A 263 -18.87 5.99 17.45
N GLN A 264 -17.61 5.69 17.12
CA GLN A 264 -16.56 5.31 18.05
C GLN A 264 -15.28 6.11 17.74
N PRO A 265 -15.19 7.38 18.19
CA PRO A 265 -14.14 8.29 17.75
C PRO A 265 -12.76 7.99 18.36
N LEU A 266 -12.66 7.11 19.37
CA LEU A 266 -11.42 6.73 20.07
C LEU A 266 -10.55 7.91 20.53
N GLY A 267 -11.15 9.09 20.74
CA GLY A 267 -10.42 10.31 21.12
C GLY A 267 -9.61 10.97 20.00
N VAL A 268 -9.68 10.46 18.76
CA VAL A 268 -8.87 10.97 17.63
C VAL A 268 -9.68 11.71 16.56
N LEU A 269 -11.02 11.72 16.63
CA LEU A 269 -11.84 12.55 15.73
C LEU A 269 -11.72 14.04 16.11
N VAL A 270 -10.99 14.80 15.30
CA VAL A 270 -10.66 16.21 15.58
C VAL A 270 -11.51 17.22 14.79
N SER A 271 -12.10 16.81 13.67
CA SER A 271 -13.05 17.62 12.91
C SER A 271 -14.11 16.73 12.28
N LYS A 272 -15.38 17.13 12.34
CA LYS A 272 -16.51 16.36 11.82
C LYS A 272 -17.31 17.19 10.81
N GLY A 273 -17.53 16.62 9.62
CA GLY A 273 -18.39 17.19 8.59
C GLY A 273 -17.93 18.55 8.07
N GLN A 274 -16.62 18.82 8.07
CA GLN A 274 -16.11 20.09 7.55
C GLN A 274 -16.15 20.12 6.02
N THR A 275 -16.32 21.30 5.44
CA THR A 275 -16.37 21.49 3.98
C THR A 275 -15.03 21.89 3.37
N GLY A 276 -14.10 22.39 4.20
CA GLY A 276 -12.76 22.76 3.77
C GLY A 276 -11.83 21.54 3.68
N THR A 277 -10.87 21.60 2.77
CA THR A 277 -9.85 20.56 2.56
C THR A 277 -8.54 20.86 3.30
N THR A 278 -8.64 21.65 4.38
CA THR A 278 -7.54 21.98 5.28
C THR A 278 -7.98 21.84 6.73
N PHE A 279 -7.05 21.51 7.61
CA PHE A 279 -7.26 21.45 9.05
C PHE A 279 -6.03 22.01 9.76
N ASP A 280 -6.24 22.94 10.69
CA ASP A 280 -5.19 23.51 11.53
C ASP A 280 -5.18 22.76 12.88
N PRO A 281 -4.19 21.89 13.13
CA PRO A 281 -4.07 21.19 14.40
C PRO A 281 -3.76 22.16 15.55
N PRO A 282 -4.05 21.78 16.80
CA PRO A 282 -3.44 22.42 17.95
C PRO A 282 -1.92 22.26 17.91
N LYS A 283 -1.19 23.09 18.67
CA LYS A 283 0.28 23.02 18.73
C LYS A 283 0.77 21.60 19.00
N LEU A 284 1.50 21.05 18.04
CA LEU A 284 2.04 19.70 18.13
C LEU A 284 3.26 19.66 19.05
N SER A 285 3.56 18.47 19.58
CA SER A 285 4.76 18.20 20.37
C SER A 285 5.97 17.98 19.47
N TYR A 286 7.10 18.58 19.81
CA TYR A 286 8.37 18.38 19.08
C TYR A 286 8.82 16.92 19.12
N GLY A 287 9.42 16.44 18.01
CA GLY A 287 9.94 15.07 17.88
C GLY A 287 8.88 13.97 18.01
N GLN A 288 7.59 14.30 17.91
CA GLN A 288 6.50 13.35 18.02
C GLN A 288 5.98 12.98 16.63
N THR A 289 5.78 11.69 16.39
CA THR A 289 5.05 11.18 15.22
C THR A 289 3.55 11.29 15.45
N TYR A 290 2.84 11.85 14.49
CA TYR A 290 1.38 11.89 14.44
C TYR A 290 0.87 11.08 13.25
N TYR A 291 -0.26 10.42 13.45
CA TYR A 291 -1.03 9.71 12.44
C TYR A 291 -2.33 10.46 12.20
N TRP A 292 -2.76 10.55 10.95
CA TRP A 292 -4.00 11.22 10.59
C TRP A 292 -4.66 10.59 9.37
N ARG A 293 -5.97 10.76 9.30
CA ARG A 293 -6.83 10.22 8.24
C ARG A 293 -7.95 11.19 7.97
N VAL A 294 -8.44 11.20 6.73
CA VAL A 294 -9.68 11.90 6.39
C VAL A 294 -10.67 10.92 5.78
N ASP A 295 -11.84 10.81 6.41
CA ASP A 295 -12.98 10.10 5.83
C ASP A 295 -13.83 11.09 5.03
N GLU A 296 -14.11 10.73 3.78
CA GLU A 296 -14.92 11.49 2.83
C GLU A 296 -16.39 11.12 2.98
N ILE A 297 -17.29 12.11 2.94
CA ILE A 297 -18.73 11.90 3.02
C ILE A 297 -19.35 12.44 1.75
N ASN A 298 -20.01 11.56 0.99
CA ASN A 298 -20.63 11.93 -0.27
C ASN A 298 -21.78 12.93 -0.08
N GLY A 299 -22.09 13.67 -1.15
CA GLY A 299 -23.31 14.48 -1.23
C GLY A 299 -24.58 13.63 -1.23
N ALA A 300 -25.74 14.30 -1.25
CA ALA A 300 -27.01 13.60 -1.42
C ALA A 300 -27.06 12.85 -2.77
N PRO A 301 -27.76 11.70 -2.86
CA PRO A 301 -28.65 11.13 -1.85
C PRO A 301 -28.03 10.06 -0.93
N ASP A 302 -26.82 9.57 -1.22
CA ASP A 302 -26.27 8.36 -0.61
C ASP A 302 -25.54 8.63 0.71
N PHE A 303 -24.95 9.82 0.89
CA PHE A 303 -24.19 10.19 2.10
C PHE A 303 -23.16 9.14 2.53
N THR A 304 -22.67 8.36 1.56
CA THR A 304 -21.74 7.25 1.78
C THR A 304 -20.47 7.79 2.43
N VAL A 305 -20.01 7.11 3.48
CA VAL A 305 -18.73 7.42 4.12
C VAL A 305 -17.64 6.57 3.49
N ILE A 306 -16.68 7.21 2.84
CA ILE A 306 -15.50 6.59 2.26
C ILE A 306 -14.31 6.85 3.19
N ARG A 307 -13.82 5.78 3.83
CA ARG A 307 -12.66 5.86 4.71
C ARG A 307 -11.38 6.15 3.93
N GLY A 308 -10.58 7.10 4.42
CA GLY A 308 -9.28 7.43 3.82
C GLY A 308 -8.14 6.51 4.23
N PRO A 309 -6.99 6.57 3.54
CA PRO A 309 -5.74 5.98 4.03
C PRO A 309 -5.24 6.73 5.28
N VAL A 310 -4.49 6.03 6.13
CA VAL A 310 -3.83 6.66 7.29
C VAL A 310 -2.45 7.15 6.88
N TRP A 311 -2.20 8.44 7.07
CA TRP A 311 -0.92 9.09 6.83
C TRP A 311 -0.20 9.38 8.15
N SER A 312 1.12 9.55 8.08
CA SER A 312 1.95 9.90 9.23
C SER A 312 2.91 11.04 8.91
N PHE A 313 3.34 11.76 9.95
CA PHE A 313 4.48 12.69 9.85
C PHE A 313 5.14 12.85 11.23
N GLU A 314 6.41 13.24 11.23
CA GLU A 314 7.19 13.54 12.42
C GLU A 314 7.44 15.05 12.53
N VAL A 315 7.08 15.61 13.69
CA VAL A 315 7.30 17.01 14.00
C VAL A 315 8.79 17.27 14.23
N GLU A 316 9.26 18.44 13.78
CA GLU A 316 10.63 18.91 14.01
C GLU A 316 11.11 18.68 15.46
N PRO A 317 12.41 18.43 15.68
CA PRO A 317 12.96 18.33 17.02
C PRO A 317 12.92 19.69 17.73
N TYR A 318 12.94 19.68 19.07
CA TYR A 318 12.93 20.92 19.86
C TYR A 318 14.14 21.83 19.56
N SER A 319 15.26 21.19 19.21
CA SER A 319 16.52 21.85 18.88
C SER A 319 17.27 21.01 17.86
N TYR A 320 17.93 21.68 16.92
CA TYR A 320 18.90 21.03 16.05
C TYR A 320 20.29 21.12 16.66
N ALA A 321 21.03 20.02 16.64
CA ALA A 321 22.47 20.08 16.87
C ALA A 321 23.10 20.92 15.75
N VAL A 322 23.83 21.96 16.13
CA VAL A 322 24.61 22.75 15.17
C VAL A 322 25.67 21.82 14.59
N LYS A 323 25.59 21.54 13.27
CA LYS A 323 26.67 20.86 12.55
C LYS A 323 27.92 21.75 12.66
N PRO A 324 29.13 21.19 12.85
CA PRO A 324 30.31 21.97 13.16
C PRO A 324 30.53 23.06 12.10
N ILE A 325 30.29 24.30 12.49
CA ILE A 325 30.76 25.50 11.79
C ILE A 325 32.25 25.66 12.08
N SER A 326 33.05 26.29 11.22
CA SER A 326 34.44 26.58 11.60
C SER A 326 34.46 27.83 12.47
N ALA A 327 34.87 27.70 13.73
CA ALA A 327 35.15 28.86 14.58
C ALA A 327 36.59 29.33 14.30
N THR A 328 36.75 30.56 13.81
CA THR A 328 38.06 31.18 13.59
C THR A 328 38.23 32.39 14.50
N ALA A 329 39.45 32.64 14.97
CA ALA A 329 39.81 33.83 15.72
C ALA A 329 41.11 34.44 15.21
N SER A 330 41.26 35.75 15.38
CA SER A 330 42.49 36.47 15.05
C SER A 330 43.62 36.23 16.05
N SER A 331 43.30 35.73 17.25
CA SER A 331 44.26 35.42 18.31
C SER A 331 43.71 34.33 19.25
N SER A 332 44.62 33.61 19.89
CA SER A 332 44.34 32.66 20.98
C SER A 332 45.44 32.81 22.02
N HIS A 333 45.07 33.05 23.28
CA HIS A 333 46.05 33.25 24.35
C HIS A 333 46.86 31.98 24.66
N ASN A 334 46.26 30.79 24.55
CA ASN A 334 46.88 29.48 24.83
C ASN A 334 46.55 28.44 23.76
N ALA A 335 47.46 27.46 23.56
CA ALA A 335 47.34 26.41 22.55
C ALA A 335 46.11 25.51 22.74
N ASP A 336 45.70 25.28 23.98
CA ASP A 336 44.54 24.46 24.31
C ASP A 336 43.22 25.26 24.31
N MET A 337 43.29 26.58 24.15
CA MET A 337 42.16 27.51 24.28
C MET A 337 41.75 28.03 22.92
N VAL A 338 41.31 27.11 22.06
CA VAL A 338 41.00 27.37 20.66
C VAL A 338 39.53 27.77 20.45
N PRO A 339 39.21 28.52 19.38
CA PRO A 339 37.82 28.91 19.07
C PRO A 339 36.87 27.72 18.90
N GLY A 340 37.37 26.55 18.51
CA GLY A 340 36.60 25.30 18.38
C GLY A 340 35.84 24.90 19.64
N LYS A 341 36.33 25.28 20.83
CA LYS A 341 35.63 25.01 22.10
C LYS A 341 34.23 25.63 22.21
N THR A 342 33.96 26.67 21.42
CA THR A 342 32.66 27.37 21.41
C THR A 342 31.56 26.60 20.68
N ILE A 343 31.91 25.57 19.91
CA ILE A 343 31.02 24.92 18.93
C ILE A 343 31.05 23.39 19.00
N ASP A 344 32.07 22.79 19.61
CA ASP A 344 32.23 21.33 19.70
C ASP A 344 31.73 20.73 21.03
N GLY A 345 31.12 21.57 21.89
CA GLY A 345 30.62 21.19 23.21
C GLY A 345 31.68 21.16 24.31
N SER A 346 32.97 21.23 23.99
CA SER A 346 34.05 21.18 25.00
C SER A 346 34.20 22.44 25.86
N GLY A 347 33.52 23.53 25.48
CA GLY A 347 33.42 24.76 26.27
C GLY A 347 32.11 24.95 27.03
N LEU A 348 31.31 23.89 27.17
CA LEU A 348 30.11 23.88 28.00
C LEU A 348 30.42 23.33 29.41
N ASP A 349 29.71 23.84 30.42
CA ASP A 349 29.68 23.27 31.77
C ASP A 349 28.78 22.03 31.82
N GLY A 350 28.73 21.35 32.98
CA GLY A 350 27.90 20.14 33.16
C GLY A 350 26.37 20.38 33.09
N GLN A 351 25.94 21.59 32.73
CA GLN A 351 24.55 22.01 32.57
C GLN A 351 24.29 22.57 31.16
N ASP A 352 25.18 22.27 30.19
CA ASP A 352 25.13 22.72 28.80
C ASP A 352 25.15 24.25 28.61
N ARG A 353 25.76 24.99 29.54
CA ARG A 353 25.96 26.45 29.42
C ARG A 353 27.41 26.76 29.12
N HIS A 354 27.69 27.88 28.45
CA HIS A 354 29.08 28.31 28.25
C HIS A 354 29.80 28.47 29.60
N SER A 355 30.88 27.70 29.78
CA SER A 355 31.67 27.72 31.01
C SER A 355 32.42 29.04 31.17
N THR A 356 32.60 29.49 32.41
CA THR A 356 33.49 30.60 32.79
C THR A 356 34.84 30.12 33.33
N GLY A 357 35.07 28.80 33.35
CA GLY A 357 36.33 28.19 33.75
C GLY A 357 37.44 28.45 32.74
N GLN A 358 38.62 28.85 33.24
CA GLN A 358 39.79 29.22 32.42
C GLN A 358 40.38 28.08 31.58
N ASP A 359 39.92 26.84 31.73
CA ASP A 359 40.33 25.64 31.00
C ASP A 359 39.29 25.17 29.97
N GLN A 360 38.07 25.69 30.07
CA GLN A 360 36.91 25.26 29.28
C GLN A 360 36.49 26.33 28.26
N MET A 361 36.61 27.62 28.57
CA MET A 361 36.19 28.70 27.65
C MET A 361 37.21 29.01 26.54
N TRP A 362 36.84 29.80 25.52
CA TRP A 362 37.83 30.42 24.63
C TRP A 362 38.32 31.74 25.26
N LEU A 363 39.63 32.01 25.21
CA LEU A 363 40.24 33.28 25.62
C LEU A 363 41.06 33.85 24.45
N SER A 364 40.64 35.02 23.96
CA SER A 364 41.22 35.72 22.80
C SER A 364 42.55 36.41 23.11
#